data_AF-A0A8J2LR91-F1
#
_entry.id   AF-A0A8J2LR91-F1
#
_cell.length_a   1.000
_cell.length_b   1.000
_cell.length_c   1.000
_cell.angle_alpha   90.00
_cell.angle_beta   90.00
_cell.angle_gamma   90.00
#
_symmetry.space_group_name_H-M   'P 1'
#
loop_
_entity.id
_entity.type
_entity.pdbx_description
1 polymer ?
#
loop_
_entity_poly.entity_id
_entity_poly.type
_entity_poly.pdbx_seq_one_letter_code
_entity_poly.pdbx_strand_id
1 'polypeptide(L)'
;LKQNVIEEAFKRHSWEGKANEVLRVIQLNTLEDRSVNDKVQWDRAVKFMEEFLSDKLKNSENLLHELVGPGFYERWVYWKYVTPEQSVKSLIKSELEHLMNTNRADCQFKSNLSQEEYNIVRRQLESRGIKVDMESIRNTWFSVYRRHFIKHSLNKCYECKKGFWIYSKNVENSE
;
A
#
# COMPACT_ATOMS: atom_id res chain seq x y z
N LEU A 1 8.24 -30.88 44.40
CA LEU A 1 9.50 -31.26 43.73
C LEU A 1 9.83 -30.36 42.54
N LYS A 2 9.05 -30.34 41.45
CA LYS A 2 9.31 -29.42 40.32
C LYS A 2 9.37 -27.93 40.74
N GLN A 3 8.41 -27.48 41.56
CA GLN A 3 8.36 -26.10 42.07
C GLN A 3 9.65 -25.72 42.82
N ASN A 4 10.09 -26.59 43.73
CA ASN A 4 11.27 -26.35 44.56
C ASN A 4 12.57 -26.36 43.73
N VAL A 5 12.63 -27.20 42.69
CA VAL A 5 13.77 -27.22 41.75
C VAL A 5 13.81 -25.94 40.91
N ILE A 6 12.66 -25.42 40.49
CA ILE A 6 12.57 -24.14 39.78
C ILE A 6 13.00 -22.99 40.70
N GLU A 7 12.53 -22.96 41.94
CA GLU A 7 12.93 -21.93 42.92
C GLU A 7 14.40 -22.00 43.30
N GLU A 8 14.98 -23.19 43.49
CA GLU A 8 16.42 -23.34 43.72
C GLU A 8 17.23 -22.94 42.49
N ALA A 9 16.77 -23.28 41.27
CA ALA A 9 17.43 -22.87 40.04
C ALA A 9 17.42 -21.34 39.90
N PHE A 10 16.28 -20.67 40.13
CA PHE A 10 16.20 -19.20 40.12
C PHE A 10 17.03 -18.55 41.23
N LYS A 11 17.11 -19.15 42.43
CA LYS A 11 17.95 -18.64 43.53
C LYS A 11 19.44 -18.77 43.27
N ARG A 12 19.87 -19.86 42.62
CA ARG A 12 21.28 -20.12 42.29
C ARG A 12 21.70 -19.45 40.98
N HIS A 13 20.76 -19.09 40.12
CA HIS A 13 21.02 -18.39 38.88
C HIS A 13 21.23 -16.89 39.13
N SER A 14 22.40 -16.55 39.66
CA SER A 14 22.89 -15.18 39.55
C SER A 14 23.25 -14.93 38.09
N TRP A 15 22.62 -13.94 37.46
CA TRP A 15 23.06 -13.46 36.16
C TRP A 15 24.54 -13.10 36.24
N GLU A 16 25.37 -13.77 35.45
CA GLU A 16 26.77 -13.39 35.33
C GLU A 16 26.81 -11.94 34.81
N GLY A 17 27.67 -11.07 35.34
CA GLY A 17 27.66 -9.64 34.96
C GLY A 17 27.80 -9.40 33.46
N LYS A 18 28.38 -10.37 32.74
CA LYS A 18 28.55 -10.41 31.28
C LYS A 18 27.32 -10.92 30.52
N ALA A 19 26.35 -11.54 31.18
CA ALA A 19 25.18 -12.11 30.53
C ALA A 19 24.27 -11.05 29.89
N ASN A 20 24.25 -9.82 30.42
CA ASN A 20 23.56 -8.70 29.77
C ASN A 20 24.27 -8.31 28.46
N GLU A 21 25.60 -8.35 28.42
CA GLU A 21 26.39 -8.09 27.22
C GLU A 21 26.22 -9.20 26.18
N VAL A 22 26.22 -10.46 26.61
CA VAL A 22 25.92 -11.61 25.74
C VAL A 22 24.49 -11.54 25.19
N LEU A 23 23.51 -11.20 26.01
CA LEU A 23 22.14 -10.97 25.54
C LEU A 23 22.06 -9.82 24.55
N ARG A 24 22.82 -8.75 24.77
CA ARG A 24 22.85 -7.60 23.86
C ARG A 24 23.53 -7.96 22.54
N VAL A 25 24.58 -8.77 22.56
CA VAL A 25 25.23 -9.31 21.35
C VAL A 25 24.31 -10.27 20.62
N ILE A 26 23.58 -11.14 21.32
CA ILE A 26 22.57 -12.01 20.72
C ILE A 26 21.46 -11.15 20.11
N GLN A 27 20.94 -10.15 20.84
CA GLN A 27 19.94 -9.22 20.33
C GLN A 27 20.44 -8.49 19.09
N LEU A 28 21.67 -7.96 19.14
CA LEU A 28 22.29 -7.28 18.00
C LEU A 28 22.46 -8.24 16.83
N ASN A 29 23.00 -9.44 17.01
CA ASN A 29 23.11 -10.45 15.96
C ASN A 29 21.75 -10.91 15.41
N THR A 30 20.70 -10.97 16.23
CA THR A 30 19.34 -11.29 15.77
C THR A 30 18.67 -10.12 15.04
N LEU A 31 19.04 -8.88 15.39
CA LEU A 31 18.58 -7.66 14.70
C LEU A 31 19.39 -7.40 13.41
N GLU A 32 20.66 -7.81 13.42
CA GLU A 32 21.61 -7.79 12.29
C GLU A 32 21.52 -9.05 11.45
N ASP A 33 20.63 -10.00 11.75
CA ASP A 33 20.31 -11.09 10.84
C ASP A 33 19.65 -10.48 9.60
N ARG A 34 20.52 -10.10 8.67
CA ARG A 34 20.25 -9.44 7.40
C ARG A 34 19.39 -10.40 6.60
N SER A 35 18.08 -10.22 6.73
CA SER A 35 17.05 -11.15 6.25
C SER A 35 17.03 -11.45 4.74
N VAL A 36 18.01 -10.96 3.96
CA VAL A 36 18.21 -11.40 2.57
C VAL A 36 19.70 -11.45 2.23
N ASN A 37 20.39 -12.51 2.67
CA ASN A 37 21.80 -12.75 2.32
C ASN A 37 22.01 -13.20 0.86
N ASP A 38 20.94 -13.64 0.19
CA ASP A 38 20.99 -14.19 -1.16
C ASP A 38 20.19 -13.35 -2.16
N LYS A 39 20.87 -12.87 -3.20
CA LYS A 39 20.25 -12.14 -4.33
C LYS A 39 19.09 -12.92 -4.93
N VAL A 40 19.21 -14.26 -5.00
CA VAL A 40 18.15 -15.10 -5.56
C VAL A 40 16.88 -15.04 -4.72
N GLN A 41 17.01 -14.96 -3.39
CA GLN A 41 15.86 -14.81 -2.48
C GLN A 41 15.24 -13.40 -2.59
N TRP A 42 16.07 -12.37 -2.73
CA TRP A 42 15.60 -11.00 -2.99
C TRP A 42 14.76 -10.93 -4.26
N ASP A 43 15.31 -11.41 -5.38
CA ASP A 43 14.67 -11.36 -6.69
C ASP A 43 13.37 -12.17 -6.71
N ARG A 44 13.34 -13.33 -6.03
CA ARG A 44 12.11 -14.12 -5.85
C ARG A 44 11.05 -13.38 -5.04
N ALA A 45 11.42 -12.74 -3.93
CA ALA A 45 10.49 -11.97 -3.10
C ALA A 45 9.93 -10.75 -3.85
N VAL A 46 10.78 -10.03 -4.59
CA VAL A 46 10.36 -8.90 -5.43
C VAL A 46 9.41 -9.37 -6.54
N LYS A 47 9.74 -10.46 -7.23
CA LYS A 47 8.88 -11.03 -8.27
C LYS A 47 7.53 -11.49 -7.71
N PHE A 48 7.51 -12.15 -6.57
CA PHE A 48 6.27 -12.54 -5.89
C PHE A 48 5.40 -11.33 -5.55
N MET A 49 5.98 -10.26 -4.99
CA MET A 49 5.26 -9.02 -4.72
C MET A 49 4.72 -8.37 -5.99
N GLU A 50 5.51 -8.35 -7.06
CA GLU A 50 5.11 -7.81 -8.37
C GLU A 50 3.90 -8.57 -8.94
N GLU A 51 3.95 -9.91 -8.95
CA GLU A 51 2.86 -10.76 -9.42
C GLU A 51 1.59 -10.57 -8.57
N PHE A 52 1.73 -10.57 -7.24
CA PHE A 52 0.63 -10.36 -6.32
C PHE A 52 -0.02 -8.98 -6.48
N LEU A 53 0.78 -7.91 -6.56
CA LEU A 53 0.27 -6.55 -6.75
C LEU A 53 -0.36 -6.39 -8.13
N SER A 54 0.18 -7.03 -9.16
CA SER A 54 -0.40 -7.01 -10.52
C SER A 54 -1.77 -7.68 -10.56
N ASP A 55 -1.92 -8.85 -9.92
CA ASP A 55 -3.22 -9.51 -9.81
C ASP A 55 -4.22 -8.68 -8.99
N LYS A 56 -3.79 -8.11 -7.85
CA LYS A 56 -4.62 -7.22 -7.05
C LYS A 56 -5.02 -5.94 -7.81
N LEU A 57 -4.13 -5.40 -8.63
CA LEU A 57 -4.41 -4.24 -9.46
C LEU A 57 -5.49 -4.58 -10.49
N LYS A 58 -5.34 -5.68 -11.22
CA LYS A 58 -6.32 -6.17 -12.20
C LYS A 58 -7.70 -6.35 -11.58
N ASN A 59 -7.76 -7.00 -10.42
CA ASN A 59 -9.02 -7.17 -9.68
C ASN A 59 -9.63 -5.84 -9.25
N SER A 60 -8.81 -4.89 -8.80
CA SER A 60 -9.27 -3.55 -8.42
C SER A 60 -9.74 -2.73 -9.62
N GLU A 61 -9.10 -2.88 -10.79
CA GLU A 61 -9.50 -2.22 -12.03
C GLU A 61 -10.81 -2.77 -12.56
N ASN A 62 -11.04 -4.08 -12.47
CA ASN A 62 -12.31 -4.71 -12.84
C ASN A 62 -13.45 -4.19 -11.95
N LEU A 63 -13.25 -4.15 -10.62
CA LEU A 63 -14.27 -3.65 -9.70
C LEU A 63 -14.57 -2.16 -9.93
N LEU A 64 -13.53 -1.35 -10.20
CA LEU A 64 -13.73 0.05 -10.56
C LEU A 64 -14.46 0.20 -11.90
N HIS A 65 -14.18 -0.66 -12.87
CA HIS A 65 -14.85 -0.69 -14.17
C HIS A 65 -16.33 -1.08 -14.04
N GLU A 66 -16.68 -2.06 -13.20
CA GLU A 66 -18.08 -2.40 -12.91
C GLU A 66 -18.83 -1.22 -12.27
N LEU A 67 -18.15 -0.49 -11.38
CA LEU A 67 -18.71 0.65 -10.65
C LEU A 67 -18.92 1.88 -11.55
N VAL A 68 -17.98 2.17 -12.45
CA VAL A 68 -17.95 3.38 -13.29
C VAL A 68 -18.50 3.16 -14.70
N GLY A 69 -18.59 1.90 -15.13
CA GLY A 69 -19.02 1.53 -16.47
C GLY A 69 -17.92 1.67 -17.53
N PRO A 70 -18.27 1.38 -18.80
CA PRO A 70 -17.31 1.34 -19.90
C PRO A 70 -16.76 2.73 -20.25
N GLY A 71 -15.46 2.77 -20.58
CA GLY A 71 -14.76 3.98 -21.01
C GLY A 71 -15.19 4.46 -22.39
N PHE A 72 -14.70 5.63 -22.82
CA PHE A 72 -14.99 6.19 -24.15
C PHE A 72 -14.62 5.22 -25.29
N TYR A 73 -13.43 4.64 -25.23
CA TYR A 73 -12.96 3.69 -26.25
C TYR A 73 -13.80 2.41 -26.30
N GLU A 74 -14.15 1.84 -25.16
CA GLU A 74 -14.94 0.59 -25.10
C GLU A 74 -16.37 0.80 -25.59
N ARG A 75 -16.97 1.96 -25.31
CA ARG A 75 -18.27 2.33 -25.87
C ARG A 75 -18.24 2.38 -27.39
N TRP A 76 -17.14 2.90 -27.95
CA TRP A 76 -16.99 3.03 -29.41
C TRP A 76 -16.68 1.69 -30.09
N VAL A 77 -15.77 0.89 -29.54
CA VAL A 77 -15.32 -0.37 -30.16
C VAL A 77 -16.28 -1.52 -29.91
N TYR A 78 -16.83 -1.63 -28.70
CA TYR A 78 -17.70 -2.73 -28.29
C TYR A 78 -19.17 -2.35 -28.23
N TRP A 79 -19.54 -1.14 -28.67
CA TRP A 79 -20.93 -0.63 -28.68
C TRP A 79 -21.64 -0.79 -27.34
N LYS A 80 -20.91 -0.59 -26.24
CA LYS A 80 -21.47 -0.67 -24.88
C LYS A 80 -22.11 0.65 -24.48
N TYR A 81 -23.13 0.57 -23.63
CA TYR A 81 -23.83 1.74 -23.08
C TYR A 81 -23.51 1.92 -21.60
N VAL A 82 -23.59 3.16 -21.13
CA VAL A 82 -23.35 3.55 -19.73
C VAL A 82 -24.69 3.83 -19.07
N THR A 83 -24.91 3.26 -17.88
CA THR A 83 -26.10 3.57 -17.08
C THR A 83 -26.00 4.98 -16.48
N PRO A 84 -27.12 5.66 -16.15
CA PRO A 84 -27.07 7.01 -15.58
C PRO A 84 -26.27 7.07 -14.29
N GLU A 85 -26.35 6.03 -13.44
CA GLU A 85 -25.55 5.92 -12.20
C GLU A 85 -24.05 5.80 -12.48
N GLN A 86 -23.66 4.97 -13.44
CA GLN A 86 -22.26 4.82 -13.88
C GLN A 86 -21.72 6.12 -14.47
N SER A 87 -22.54 6.87 -15.21
CA SER A 87 -22.16 8.19 -15.74
C SER A 87 -21.82 9.17 -14.60
N VAL A 88 -22.64 9.23 -13.55
CA VAL A 88 -22.36 10.06 -12.37
C VAL A 88 -21.08 9.59 -11.67
N LYS A 89 -20.90 8.28 -11.46
CA LYS A 89 -19.70 7.71 -10.84
C LYS A 89 -18.44 7.94 -11.66
N SER A 90 -18.53 7.98 -13.00
CA SER A 90 -17.42 8.34 -13.88
C SER A 90 -16.98 9.78 -13.68
N LEU A 91 -17.92 10.69 -13.47
CA LEU A 91 -17.63 12.11 -13.23
C LEU A 91 -17.05 12.33 -11.83
N ILE A 92 -17.58 11.62 -10.82
CA ILE A 92 -16.99 11.58 -9.48
C ILE A 92 -15.55 11.08 -9.57
N LYS A 93 -15.31 9.95 -10.27
CA LYS A 93 -13.96 9.42 -10.49
C LYS A 93 -13.03 10.45 -11.11
N SER A 94 -13.45 11.15 -12.17
CA SER A 94 -12.58 12.13 -12.82
C SER A 94 -12.20 13.30 -11.91
N GLU A 95 -13.14 13.79 -11.08
CA GLU A 95 -12.84 14.85 -10.11
C GLU A 95 -11.92 14.35 -9.00
N LEU A 96 -12.13 13.13 -8.50
CA LEU A 96 -11.24 12.52 -7.51
C LEU A 96 -9.83 12.31 -8.06
N GLU A 97 -9.70 11.82 -9.29
CA GLU A 97 -8.39 11.69 -9.96
C GLU A 97 -7.73 13.06 -10.19
N HIS A 98 -8.51 14.10 -10.49
CA HIS A 98 -8.00 15.47 -10.62
C HIS A 98 -7.51 16.04 -9.28
N LEU A 99 -8.27 15.83 -8.20
CA LEU A 99 -7.88 16.21 -6.83
C LEU A 99 -6.58 15.52 -6.43
N MET A 100 -6.45 14.22 -6.75
CA MET A 100 -5.23 13.45 -6.51
C MET A 100 -4.02 13.96 -7.29
N ASN A 101 -4.23 14.39 -8.53
CA ASN A 101 -3.17 14.91 -9.38
C ASN A 101 -2.77 16.35 -9.05
N THR A 102 -3.63 17.12 -8.38
CA THR A 102 -3.31 18.49 -7.97
C THR A 102 -2.52 18.49 -6.66
N ASN A 103 -2.90 17.64 -5.70
CA ASN A 103 -2.25 17.58 -4.38
C ASN A 103 -1.01 16.65 -4.35
N ARG A 104 -0.25 16.53 -5.44
CA ARG A 104 0.91 15.60 -5.54
C ARG A 104 2.01 15.82 -4.49
N ALA A 105 2.04 16.99 -3.85
CA ALA A 105 3.00 17.30 -2.79
C ALA A 105 2.74 16.50 -1.51
N ASP A 106 1.49 16.12 -1.25
CA ASP A 106 1.12 15.26 -0.13
C ASP A 106 1.18 13.81 -0.57
N CYS A 107 2.39 13.25 -0.54
CA CYS A 107 2.73 11.85 -0.84
C CYS A 107 1.99 10.80 0.02
N GLN A 108 0.99 11.20 0.78
CA GLN A 108 0.15 10.38 1.64
C GLN A 108 -1.30 10.83 1.51
N PHE A 109 -1.94 10.54 0.37
CA PHE A 109 -3.40 10.47 0.40
C PHE A 109 -3.78 9.49 1.50
N LYS A 110 -4.43 10.03 2.53
CA LYS A 110 -5.00 9.23 3.61
C LYS A 110 -6.08 8.36 2.98
N SER A 111 -6.28 7.17 3.54
CA SER A 111 -7.32 6.23 3.09
C SER A 111 -8.72 6.87 3.07
N ASN A 112 -8.93 7.92 3.87
CA ASN A 112 -10.14 8.71 3.91
C ASN A 112 -9.84 10.16 3.51
N LEU A 113 -10.71 10.74 2.67
CA LEU A 113 -10.73 12.17 2.39
C LEU A 113 -11.11 12.96 3.64
N SER A 114 -10.53 14.15 3.77
CA SER A 114 -10.95 15.16 4.74
C SER A 114 -12.31 15.74 4.37
N GLN A 115 -13.02 16.29 5.37
CA GLN A 115 -14.33 16.92 5.16
C GLN A 115 -14.26 18.11 4.20
N GLU A 116 -13.13 18.82 4.17
CA GLU A 116 -12.86 19.90 3.22
C GLU A 116 -12.74 19.39 1.78
N GLU A 117 -12.01 18.28 1.57
CA GLU A 117 -11.84 17.67 0.25
C GLU A 117 -13.16 17.14 -0.30
N TYR A 118 -13.98 16.50 0.56
CA TYR A 118 -15.35 16.11 0.19
C TYR A 118 -16.19 17.30 -0.27
N ASN A 119 -16.12 18.42 0.45
CA ASN A 119 -16.86 19.63 0.09
C ASN A 119 -16.36 20.24 -1.23
N ILE A 120 -15.06 20.18 -1.51
CA ILE A 120 -14.48 20.65 -2.78
C ILE A 120 -15.02 19.81 -3.94
N VAL A 121 -14.92 18.48 -3.86
CA VAL A 121 -15.41 17.57 -4.91
C VAL A 121 -16.91 17.76 -5.12
N ARG A 122 -17.67 17.87 -4.03
CA ARG A 122 -19.12 18.12 -4.11
C ARG A 122 -19.44 19.44 -4.81
N ARG A 123 -18.80 20.54 -4.44
CA ARG A 123 -19.02 21.86 -5.08
C ARG A 123 -18.65 21.84 -6.57
N GLN A 124 -17.60 21.11 -6.95
CA GLN A 124 -17.20 20.93 -8.34
C GLN A 124 -18.21 20.11 -9.15
N LEU A 125 -18.85 19.11 -8.55
CA LEU A 125 -19.93 18.35 -9.19
C LEU A 125 -21.22 19.18 -9.30
N GLU A 126 -21.54 19.96 -8.26
CA GLU A 126 -22.69 20.86 -8.24
C GLU A 126 -22.56 21.98 -9.29
N SER A 127 -21.35 22.52 -9.52
CA SER A 127 -21.12 23.52 -10.58
C SER A 127 -21.33 22.96 -11.99
N ARG A 128 -21.22 21.63 -12.16
CA ARG A 128 -21.58 20.91 -13.39
C ARG A 128 -23.04 20.47 -13.45
N GLY A 129 -23.85 20.86 -12.47
CA GLY A 129 -25.28 20.57 -12.40
C GLY A 129 -25.62 19.19 -11.81
N ILE A 130 -24.67 18.50 -11.17
CA ILE A 130 -24.88 17.14 -10.65
C ILE A 130 -24.93 17.18 -9.12
N LYS A 131 -26.08 16.81 -8.56
CA LYS A 131 -26.24 16.65 -7.11
C LYS A 131 -25.83 15.23 -6.72
N VAL A 132 -24.80 15.13 -5.90
CA VAL A 132 -24.25 13.84 -5.43
C VAL A 132 -24.20 13.84 -3.91
N ASP A 133 -24.57 12.72 -3.31
CA ASP A 133 -24.48 12.54 -1.87
C ASP A 133 -23.04 12.19 -1.43
N MET A 134 -22.69 12.56 -0.20
CA MET A 134 -21.36 12.33 0.36
C MET A 134 -21.00 10.83 0.42
N GLU A 135 -21.98 9.96 0.63
CA GLU A 135 -21.77 8.52 0.65
C GLU A 135 -21.35 7.98 -0.73
N SER A 136 -21.91 8.51 -1.80
CA SER A 136 -21.56 8.13 -3.18
C SER A 136 -20.12 8.55 -3.54
N ILE A 137 -19.71 9.73 -3.08
CA ILE A 137 -18.32 10.20 -3.24
C ILE A 137 -17.37 9.29 -2.45
N ARG A 138 -17.71 8.95 -1.21
CA ARG A 138 -16.91 8.06 -0.35
C ARG A 138 -16.74 6.65 -0.94
N ASN A 139 -17.83 6.04 -1.39
CA ASN A 139 -17.79 4.69 -1.99
C ASN A 139 -16.94 4.66 -3.27
N THR A 140 -17.03 5.72 -4.09
CA THR A 140 -16.20 5.86 -5.29
C THR A 140 -14.74 6.13 -4.92
N TRP A 141 -14.49 6.96 -3.89
CA TRP A 141 -13.15 7.28 -3.41
C TRP A 141 -12.37 6.03 -2.99
N PHE A 142 -12.94 5.13 -2.19
CA PHE A 142 -12.22 3.93 -1.77
C PHE A 142 -11.75 3.09 -2.97
N SER A 143 -12.57 2.98 -4.00
CA SER A 143 -12.25 2.22 -5.21
C SER A 143 -11.14 2.90 -6.02
N VAL A 144 -11.20 4.23 -6.16
CA VAL A 144 -10.18 5.03 -6.87
C VAL A 144 -8.85 5.03 -6.11
N TYR A 145 -8.90 5.30 -4.80
CA TYR A 145 -7.75 5.31 -3.91
C TYR A 145 -7.05 3.95 -3.90
N ARG A 146 -7.80 2.85 -3.76
CA ARG A 146 -7.23 1.50 -3.76
C ARG A 146 -6.45 1.21 -5.04
N ARG A 147 -7.00 1.54 -6.22
CA ARG A 147 -6.31 1.41 -7.50
C ARG A 147 -5.01 2.21 -7.51
N HIS A 148 -5.08 3.48 -7.10
CA HIS A 148 -3.91 4.35 -7.05
C HIS A 148 -2.83 3.84 -6.08
N PHE A 149 -3.22 3.42 -4.89
CA PHE A 149 -2.33 2.86 -3.87
C PHE A 149 -1.60 1.61 -4.36
N ILE A 150 -2.32 0.67 -4.99
CA ILE A 150 -1.71 -0.54 -5.54
C ILE A 150 -0.75 -0.20 -6.67
N LYS A 151 -1.14 0.71 -7.59
CA LYS A 151 -0.27 1.16 -8.68
C LYS A 151 1.01 1.83 -8.16
N HIS A 152 0.89 2.65 -7.12
CA HIS A 152 2.03 3.27 -6.45
C HIS A 152 2.95 2.25 -5.79
N SER A 153 2.36 1.27 -5.08
CA SER A 153 3.11 0.18 -4.43
C SER A 153 3.84 -0.70 -5.46
N LEU A 154 3.23 -0.93 -6.61
CA LEU A 154 3.82 -1.68 -7.72
C LEU A 154 5.00 -0.93 -8.34
N ASN A 155 4.88 0.40 -8.52
CA ASN A 155 6.02 1.23 -8.95
C ASN A 155 7.19 1.15 -7.95
N LYS A 156 6.93 1.20 -6.64
CA LYS A 156 7.96 0.99 -5.62
C LYS A 156 8.58 -0.40 -5.69
N CYS A 157 7.80 -1.44 -5.97
CA CYS A 157 8.31 -2.80 -6.16
C CYS A 157 9.30 -2.88 -7.35
N TYR A 158 9.05 -2.14 -8.44
CA TYR A 158 10.02 -2.03 -9.53
C TYR A 158 11.32 -1.34 -9.13
N GLU A 159 11.26 -0.36 -8.22
CA GLU A 159 12.46 0.27 -7.65
C GLU A 159 13.24 -0.72 -6.76
N CYS A 160 12.55 -1.61 -6.02
CA CYS A 160 13.18 -2.65 -5.21
C CYS A 160 14.07 -3.60 -6.02
N LYS A 161 13.82 -3.80 -7.33
CA LYS A 161 14.73 -4.57 -8.22
C LYS A 161 16.14 -3.98 -8.25
N LYS A 162 16.28 -2.65 -8.12
CA LYS A 162 17.58 -1.95 -8.04
C LYS A 162 18.11 -1.86 -6.60
N GLY A 163 17.24 -2.09 -5.62
CA GLY A 163 17.52 -1.96 -4.20
C GLY A 163 18.58 -2.94 -3.68
N PHE A 164 18.66 -4.16 -4.21
CA PHE A 164 19.66 -5.14 -3.78
C PHE A 164 21.10 -4.63 -3.95
N TRP A 165 21.40 -3.95 -5.07
CA TRP A 165 22.74 -3.41 -5.33
C TRP A 165 23.10 -2.25 -4.37
N ILE A 166 22.13 -1.42 -4.02
CA ILE A 166 22.31 -0.33 -3.05
C ILE A 166 22.50 -0.92 -1.65
N TYR A 167 21.71 -1.94 -1.30
CA TYR A 167 21.79 -2.66 -0.04
C TYR A 167 23.15 -3.35 0.12
N SER A 168 23.59 -4.12 -0.89
CA SER A 168 24.88 -4.82 -0.87
C SER A 168 26.06 -3.85 -0.76
N LYS A 169 26.00 -2.70 -1.47
CA LYS A 169 27.07 -1.69 -1.41
C LYS A 169 27.14 -0.96 -0.06
N ASN A 170 25.99 -0.68 0.57
CA ASN A 170 25.96 -0.09 1.91
C ASN A 170 26.44 -1.10 2.96
N VAL A 171 26.16 -2.38 2.78
CA VAL A 171 26.70 -3.48 3.57
C VAL A 171 28.22 -3.56 3.43
N GLU A 172 28.77 -3.56 2.21
CA GLU A 172 30.22 -3.58 1.95
C GLU A 172 30.94 -2.33 2.49
N ASN A 173 30.28 -1.16 2.50
CA ASN A 173 30.86 0.08 3.03
C ASN A 173 30.77 0.21 4.56
N SER A 174 30.03 -0.67 5.24
CA SER A 174 29.89 -0.68 6.70
C SER A 174 30.71 -1.79 7.39
N GLU A 175 31.44 -2.58 6.61
CA GLU A 175 32.55 -3.45 7.03
C GLU A 175 33.89 -2.70 6.91
#